data_AF-A0A0S8IF21-F1
#
_entry.id   AF-A0A0S8IF21-F1
#
_cell.length_a   1.000
_cell.length_b   1.000
_cell.length_c   1.000
_cell.angle_alpha   90.00
_cell.angle_beta   90.00
_cell.angle_gamma   90.00
#
_symmetry.space_group_name_H-M   'P 1'
#
loop_
_entity.id
_entity.type
_entity.pdbx_description
1 polymer ?
#
loop_
_entity_poly.entity_id
_entity_poly.type
_entity_poly.pdbx_seq_one_letter_code
_entity_poly.pdbx_strand_id
1 'polypeptide(L)'
;MESIKQQTYKNIITIVHSDDPRDKYVTGDIIIQGQAYGLEYGNGTYNLYNNRLLRAIPEEKGWYHFIDDDDKYSSPDVIEKLVNKSKKDHINIAKVKRWNNVIFPRHWGSQKSYQTECFFLHTDHRLKAKWWGNKGGDHNYSKQLTKILPINWIEKLLICEAQEGKGHGLKLDKGAKRVQKPDLPPDTKVAVLGLRKHMTGKRSDWIKPGQIRYMSYGIASKLEKLEKVKITFYMNQTEKPPPRNILEI
;
A
#
# COMPACT_ATOMS: atom_id res chain seq x y z
N MET A 1 0.12 9.92 8.76
CA MET A 1 -0.38 11.21 8.23
C MET A 1 0.07 12.41 9.06
N GLU A 2 -0.09 12.39 10.38
CA GLU A 2 0.40 13.48 11.26
C GLU A 2 1.91 13.76 11.06
N SER A 3 2.74 12.72 11.03
CA SER A 3 4.19 12.83 10.76
C SER A 3 4.53 13.41 9.38
N ILE A 4 3.60 13.37 8.42
CA ILE A 4 3.75 13.99 7.09
C ILE A 4 3.45 15.48 7.18
N LYS A 5 2.36 15.86 7.87
CA LYS A 5 1.97 17.28 8.07
C LYS A 5 3.01 18.07 8.85
N GLN A 6 3.72 17.41 9.77
CA GLN A 6 4.77 18.01 10.58
C GLN A 6 6.07 18.24 9.82
N GLN A 7 6.19 17.82 8.55
CA GLN A 7 7.45 17.97 7.81
C GLN A 7 7.82 19.44 7.57
N THR A 8 9.11 19.78 7.66
CA THR A 8 9.65 21.12 7.35
C THR A 8 9.56 21.39 5.86
N TYR A 9 9.83 20.37 5.03
CA TYR A 9 9.60 20.42 3.59
C TYR A 9 8.11 20.53 3.29
N LYS A 10 7.69 21.61 2.61
CA LYS A 10 6.25 21.91 2.40
C LYS A 10 5.69 21.44 1.06
N ASN A 11 6.53 21.22 0.06
CA ASN A 11 6.09 20.80 -1.26
C ASN A 11 5.86 19.29 -1.32
N ILE A 12 4.85 18.81 -0.60
CA ILE A 12 4.50 17.38 -0.48
C ILE A 12 3.11 17.17 -1.06
N ILE A 13 2.99 16.22 -1.98
CA ILE A 13 1.71 15.69 -2.44
C ILE A 13 1.54 14.30 -1.82
N THR A 14 0.44 14.11 -1.11
CA THR A 14 0.06 12.84 -0.50
C THR A 14 -0.91 12.08 -1.40
N ILE A 15 -0.51 10.88 -1.81
CA ILE A 15 -1.32 9.98 -2.63
C ILE A 15 -1.66 8.78 -1.78
N VAL A 16 -2.96 8.53 -1.59
CA VAL A 16 -3.44 7.44 -0.73
C VAL A 16 -4.36 6.52 -1.53
N HIS A 17 -4.21 5.22 -1.32
CA HIS A 17 -5.09 4.20 -1.89
C HIS A 17 -5.98 3.63 -0.78
N SER A 18 -7.27 3.49 -1.05
CA SER A 18 -8.19 2.75 -0.18
C SER A 18 -9.01 1.78 -1.00
N ASP A 19 -9.11 0.54 -0.50
CA ASP A 19 -9.87 -0.51 -1.15
C ASP A 19 -11.25 -0.76 -0.53
N ASP A 20 -11.62 0.02 0.50
CA ASP A 20 -12.82 -0.19 1.30
C ASP A 20 -13.68 1.10 1.33
N PRO A 21 -14.91 1.07 0.79
CA PRO A 21 -15.78 2.24 0.73
C PRO A 21 -16.22 2.78 2.10
N ARG A 22 -15.93 2.06 3.18
CA ARG A 22 -16.24 2.48 4.54
C ARG A 22 -15.12 3.30 5.18
N ASP A 23 -13.94 3.38 4.57
CA ASP A 23 -12.78 4.06 5.16
C ASP A 23 -12.88 5.60 5.05
N LYS A 24 -13.74 6.19 5.89
CA LYS A 24 -13.97 7.66 5.93
C LYS A 24 -12.82 8.48 6.54
N TYR A 25 -11.77 7.83 7.04
CA TYR A 25 -10.63 8.48 7.70
C TYR A 25 -9.46 8.75 6.74
N VAL A 26 -9.54 8.21 5.52
CA VAL A 26 -8.49 8.36 4.51
C VAL A 26 -8.45 9.81 4.06
N THR A 27 -7.28 10.42 4.14
CA THR A 27 -7.03 11.81 3.75
C THR A 27 -5.76 11.89 2.94
N GLY A 28 -5.76 12.73 1.91
CA GLY A 28 -4.61 13.02 1.06
C GLY A 28 -5.00 13.97 -0.06
N ASP A 29 -4.01 14.49 -0.78
CA ASP A 29 -4.21 15.38 -1.92
C ASP A 29 -4.82 14.62 -3.11
N ILE A 30 -4.41 13.35 -3.27
CA ILE A 30 -4.97 12.42 -4.26
C ILE A 30 -5.42 11.14 -3.54
N ILE A 31 -6.71 10.82 -3.63
CA ILE A 31 -7.29 9.61 -3.03
C ILE A 31 -7.76 8.67 -4.15
N ILE A 32 -7.12 7.50 -4.23
CA ILE A 32 -7.50 6.43 -5.17
C ILE A 32 -8.48 5.49 -4.47
N GLN A 33 -9.74 5.53 -4.88
CA GLN A 33 -10.74 4.56 -4.50
C GLN A 33 -10.61 3.31 -5.38
N GLY A 34 -10.21 2.19 -4.78
CA GLY A 34 -9.83 1.00 -5.52
C GLY A 34 -10.60 -0.26 -5.20
N GLN A 35 -10.69 -1.15 -6.18
CA GLN A 35 -11.20 -2.49 -5.93
C GLN A 35 -10.11 -3.38 -5.33
N ALA A 36 -10.44 -4.11 -4.26
CA ALA A 36 -9.58 -5.08 -3.59
C ALA A 36 -9.14 -6.19 -4.55
N TYR A 37 -7.94 -6.75 -4.35
CA TYR A 37 -7.40 -7.83 -5.19
C TYR A 37 -7.62 -9.22 -4.56
N GLY A 38 -8.11 -10.17 -5.37
CA GLY A 38 -8.35 -11.55 -4.95
C GLY A 38 -7.10 -12.43 -5.04
N LEU A 39 -7.23 -13.68 -4.59
CA LEU A 39 -6.11 -14.64 -4.52
C LEU A 39 -5.54 -15.02 -5.89
N GLU A 40 -6.31 -14.83 -6.96
CA GLU A 40 -5.85 -14.97 -8.35
C GLU A 40 -4.70 -14.01 -8.69
N TYR A 41 -4.49 -12.96 -7.89
CA TYR A 41 -3.41 -12.00 -8.04
C TYR A 41 -2.15 -12.31 -7.21
N GLY A 42 -2.17 -13.33 -6.35
CA GLY A 42 -1.05 -13.75 -5.50
C GLY A 42 -1.36 -13.73 -3.99
N ASN A 43 -0.34 -13.98 -3.17
CA ASN A 43 -0.47 -14.12 -1.70
C ASN A 43 -0.05 -12.87 -0.88
N GLY A 44 0.21 -11.76 -1.56
CA GLY A 44 0.58 -10.45 -1.03
C GLY A 44 -0.04 -9.35 -1.86
N THR A 45 -1.37 -9.42 -2.08
CA THR A 45 -2.08 -8.64 -3.09
C THR A 45 -2.10 -7.14 -2.82
N TYR A 46 -1.92 -6.72 -1.56
CA TYR A 46 -1.78 -5.31 -1.15
C TYR A 46 -0.64 -4.59 -1.89
N ASN A 47 0.42 -5.31 -2.28
CA ASN A 47 1.53 -4.75 -3.07
C ASN A 47 1.07 -4.18 -4.41
N LEU A 48 -0.04 -4.68 -4.97
CA LEU A 48 -0.55 -4.19 -6.26
C LEU A 48 -1.18 -2.80 -6.17
N TYR A 49 -1.50 -2.31 -4.97
CA TYR A 49 -1.92 -0.92 -4.76
C TYR A 49 -0.78 0.05 -5.07
N ASN A 50 0.47 -0.32 -4.77
CA ASN A 50 1.64 0.51 -5.05
C ASN A 50 1.81 0.80 -6.55
N ASN A 51 1.44 -0.13 -7.44
CA ASN A 51 1.44 0.13 -8.88
C ASN A 51 0.44 1.23 -9.29
N ARG A 52 -0.68 1.37 -8.56
CA ARG A 52 -1.66 2.43 -8.81
C ARG A 52 -1.18 3.76 -8.26
N LEU A 53 -0.56 3.75 -7.07
CA LEU A 53 0.09 4.92 -6.49
C LEU A 53 1.14 5.49 -7.46
N LEU A 54 2.00 4.63 -8.03
CA LEU A 54 3.01 5.03 -9.01
C LEU A 54 2.43 5.71 -10.26
N ARG A 55 1.28 5.26 -10.74
CA ARG A 55 0.59 5.86 -11.90
C ARG A 55 -0.12 7.17 -11.56
N ALA A 56 -0.45 7.39 -10.29
CA ALA A 56 -1.11 8.59 -9.83
C ALA A 56 -0.13 9.71 -9.47
N ILE A 57 1.18 9.42 -9.45
CA ILE A 57 2.22 10.46 -9.30
C ILE A 57 2.05 11.47 -10.44
N PRO A 58 1.89 12.77 -10.14
CA PRO A 58 1.79 13.82 -11.16
C PRO A 58 2.99 13.84 -12.11
N GLU A 59 2.81 14.40 -13.30
CA GLU A 59 3.89 14.50 -14.30
C GLU A 59 5.01 15.47 -13.91
N GLU A 60 4.79 16.31 -12.89
CA GLU A 60 5.81 17.21 -12.36
C GLU A 60 7.03 16.43 -11.83
N LYS A 61 8.22 16.98 -12.09
CA LYS A 61 9.47 16.38 -11.64
C LYS A 61 9.64 16.56 -10.14
N GLY A 62 10.08 15.50 -9.48
CA GLY A 62 10.32 15.53 -8.05
C GLY A 62 10.75 14.17 -7.53
N TRP A 63 10.40 13.90 -6.29
CA TRP A 63 10.73 12.66 -5.61
C TRP A 63 9.49 11.97 -5.09
N TYR A 64 9.55 10.65 -4.92
CA TYR A 64 8.52 9.88 -4.28
C TYR A 64 9.10 8.94 -3.22
N HIS A 65 8.28 8.72 -2.20
CA HIS A 65 8.54 7.82 -1.09
C HIS A 65 7.28 7.02 -0.81
N PHE A 66 7.43 5.73 -0.53
CA PHE A 66 6.32 4.93 -0.01
C PHE A 66 6.40 4.91 1.51
N ILE A 67 5.24 4.93 2.16
CA ILE A 67 5.13 4.76 3.61
C ILE A 67 3.90 3.92 3.90
N ASP A 68 4.07 2.88 4.70
CA ASP A 68 2.96 2.06 5.19
C ASP A 68 2.14 2.85 6.25
N ASP A 69 0.89 2.48 6.46
CA ASP A 69 -0.02 3.19 7.38
C ASP A 69 0.32 2.96 8.87
N ASP A 70 1.17 1.97 9.16
CA ASP A 70 1.71 1.63 10.48
C ASP A 70 3.09 2.26 10.76
N ASP A 71 3.64 3.02 9.82
CA ASP A 71 4.92 3.74 9.95
C ASP A 71 4.74 5.26 10.07
N LYS A 72 5.76 5.92 10.62
CA LYS A 72 5.85 7.39 10.68
C LYS A 72 7.26 7.86 10.31
N TYR A 73 7.38 9.07 9.74
CA TYR A 73 8.69 9.72 9.62
C TYR A 73 9.32 9.95 10.99
N SER A 74 10.62 9.69 11.12
CA SER A 74 11.31 9.72 12.42
C SER A 74 11.63 11.12 12.93
N SER A 75 11.60 12.14 12.06
CA SER A 75 11.72 13.55 12.46
C SER A 75 11.00 14.48 11.47
N PRO A 76 10.69 15.73 11.87
CA PRO A 76 10.10 16.75 11.00
C PRO A 76 10.94 17.12 9.76
N ASP A 77 12.24 16.88 9.77
CA ASP A 77 13.16 17.31 8.70
C ASP A 77 13.62 16.15 7.79
N VAL A 78 12.99 14.98 7.88
CA VAL A 78 13.40 13.78 7.11
C VAL A 78 13.29 14.03 5.61
N ILE A 79 12.16 14.54 5.13
CA ILE A 79 11.95 14.73 3.68
C ILE A 79 12.92 15.78 3.14
N GLU A 80 13.16 16.87 3.87
CA GLU A 80 14.14 17.89 3.50
C GLU A 80 15.55 17.28 3.39
N LYS A 81 15.96 16.47 4.36
CA LYS A 81 17.25 15.74 4.32
C LYS A 81 17.31 14.75 3.16
N LEU A 82 16.23 14.05 2.86
CA LEU A 82 16.16 13.13 1.72
C LEU A 82 16.34 13.88 0.40
N VAL A 83 15.58 14.96 0.18
CA VAL A 83 15.66 15.78 -1.04
C VAL A 83 17.08 16.33 -1.22
N ASN A 84 17.70 16.84 -0.16
CA ASN A 84 19.03 17.44 -0.22
C ASN A 84 20.17 16.43 -0.46
N LYS A 85 20.03 15.19 0.03
CA LYS A 85 21.10 14.18 -0.05
C LYS A 85 20.91 13.16 -1.19
N SER A 86 19.75 13.18 -1.84
CA SER A 86 19.42 12.22 -2.89
C SER A 86 20.05 12.57 -4.22
N LYS A 87 20.41 11.53 -4.96
CA LYS A 87 20.91 11.63 -6.34
C LYS A 87 19.82 11.15 -7.27
N LYS A 88 19.60 11.94 -8.33
CA LYS A 88 18.49 11.74 -9.27
C LYS A 88 18.52 10.34 -9.90
N ASP A 89 19.68 9.95 -10.43
CA ASP A 89 19.86 8.70 -11.16
C ASP A 89 20.26 7.51 -10.26
N HIS A 90 19.83 7.54 -8.99
CA HIS A 90 20.15 6.50 -8.01
C HIS A 90 18.89 6.00 -7.32
N ILE A 91 18.97 4.79 -6.78
CA ILE A 91 18.11 4.42 -5.65
C ILE A 91 18.75 4.97 -4.37
N ASN A 92 18.04 5.87 -3.69
CA ASN A 92 18.55 6.52 -2.48
C ASN A 92 18.09 5.75 -1.26
N ILE A 93 19.04 5.21 -0.50
CA ILE A 93 18.78 4.30 0.61
C ILE A 93 19.14 4.98 1.92
N ALA A 94 18.20 5.06 2.85
CA ALA A 94 18.47 5.41 4.24
C ALA A 94 17.91 4.35 5.20
N LYS A 95 18.29 4.47 6.48
CA LYS A 95 17.89 3.49 7.49
C LYS A 95 16.43 3.69 7.88
N VAL A 96 15.79 2.62 8.30
CA VAL A 96 14.47 2.64 8.94
C VAL A 96 14.53 1.82 10.22
N LYS A 97 13.68 2.15 11.18
CA LYS A 97 13.59 1.47 12.48
C LYS A 97 12.28 0.70 12.54
N ARG A 98 12.37 -0.62 12.42
CA ARG A 98 11.22 -1.52 12.45
C ARG A 98 10.80 -1.79 13.90
N TRP A 99 9.68 -2.53 14.05
CA TRP A 99 9.28 -3.16 15.32
C TRP A 99 10.50 -3.82 16.00
N ASN A 100 10.57 -3.77 17.35
CA ASN A 100 11.66 -4.31 18.18
C ASN A 100 13.01 -3.60 17.98
N ASN A 101 12.97 -2.32 17.61
CA ASN A 101 14.17 -1.49 17.39
C ASN A 101 15.12 -2.06 16.31
N VAL A 102 14.62 -2.92 15.41
CA VAL A 102 15.44 -3.51 14.36
C VAL A 102 15.72 -2.45 13.30
N ILE A 103 16.99 -2.12 13.10
CA ILE A 103 17.42 -1.21 12.03
C ILE A 103 17.60 -1.97 10.73
N PHE A 104 17.02 -1.43 9.66
CA PHE A 104 17.12 -1.95 8.31
C PHE A 104 17.61 -0.84 7.36
N PRO A 105 18.37 -1.11 6.28
CA PRO A 105 18.95 -2.38 5.84
C PRO A 105 19.91 -3.01 6.86
N ARG A 106 19.93 -4.35 6.94
CA ARG A 106 20.83 -5.09 7.86
C ARG A 106 22.28 -5.08 7.38
N HIS A 107 22.48 -5.14 6.07
CA HIS A 107 23.80 -5.15 5.45
C HIS A 107 24.06 -3.82 4.73
N TRP A 108 24.36 -2.79 5.50
CA TRP A 108 24.65 -1.45 4.98
C TRP A 108 25.84 -1.48 4.01
N GLY A 109 25.72 -0.82 2.86
CA GLY A 109 26.76 -0.80 1.82
C GLY A 109 26.70 -1.94 0.79
N SER A 110 26.13 -3.11 1.14
CA SER A 110 26.19 -4.30 0.29
C SER A 110 24.82 -4.90 -0.09
N GLN A 111 23.76 -4.63 0.68
CA GLN A 111 22.41 -5.14 0.39
C GLN A 111 21.89 -4.66 -0.98
N LYS A 112 21.10 -5.48 -1.69
CA LYS A 112 20.60 -5.21 -3.06
C LYS A 112 19.08 -5.24 -3.21
N SER A 113 18.35 -5.38 -2.10
CA SER A 113 16.88 -5.32 -2.07
C SER A 113 16.45 -4.79 -0.71
N TYR A 114 15.33 -4.10 -0.66
CA TYR A 114 14.97 -3.24 0.47
C TYR A 114 13.48 -3.30 0.77
N GLN A 115 13.15 -2.97 2.03
CA GLN A 115 11.78 -2.75 2.46
C GLN A 115 11.26 -1.42 1.91
N THR A 116 9.93 -1.30 1.85
CA THR A 116 9.20 -0.18 1.24
C THR A 116 9.73 1.20 1.66
N GLU A 117 9.91 1.41 2.96
CA GLU A 117 10.24 2.72 3.55
C GLU A 117 11.74 3.06 3.46
N CYS A 118 12.57 2.16 2.94
CA CYS A 118 14.02 2.34 2.93
C CYS A 118 14.53 3.14 1.73
N PHE A 119 13.72 3.28 0.68
CA PHE A 119 14.18 3.82 -0.60
C PHE A 119 13.38 5.05 -1.02
N PHE A 120 14.11 6.07 -1.47
CA PHE A 120 13.60 7.33 -1.99
C PHE A 120 14.06 7.51 -3.44
N LEU A 121 13.13 7.85 -4.33
CA LEU A 121 13.36 7.77 -5.78
C LEU A 121 12.87 9.01 -6.49
N HIS A 122 13.57 9.38 -7.57
CA HIS A 122 13.11 10.46 -8.45
C HIS A 122 11.95 9.97 -9.33
N THR A 123 10.98 10.85 -9.65
CA THR A 123 9.77 10.49 -10.41
C THR A 123 10.05 9.95 -11.82
N ASP A 124 11.23 10.26 -12.40
CA ASP A 124 11.77 9.66 -13.64
C ASP A 124 11.95 8.14 -13.57
N HIS A 125 11.85 7.53 -12.39
CA HIS A 125 12.04 6.10 -12.18
C HIS A 125 10.74 5.36 -11.83
N ARG A 126 9.61 6.06 -11.73
CA ARG A 126 8.34 5.52 -11.22
C ARG A 126 7.78 4.33 -12.00
N LEU A 127 8.11 4.19 -13.29
CA LEU A 127 7.67 3.07 -14.14
C LEU A 127 8.80 2.11 -14.54
N LYS A 128 10.00 2.25 -13.95
CA LYS A 128 11.15 1.39 -14.27
C LYS A 128 11.13 0.04 -13.56
N ALA A 129 10.23 -0.15 -12.58
CA ALA A 129 10.02 -1.40 -11.86
C ALA A 129 8.53 -1.60 -11.59
N LYS A 130 8.14 -2.83 -11.23
CA LYS A 130 6.74 -3.18 -10.95
C LYS A 130 6.61 -3.99 -9.67
N TRP A 131 5.64 -3.63 -8.84
CA TRP A 131 5.25 -4.43 -7.68
C TRP A 131 4.49 -5.67 -8.14
N TRP A 132 4.82 -6.84 -7.59
CA TRP A 132 4.07 -8.07 -7.82
C TRP A 132 3.06 -8.34 -6.70
N GLY A 133 2.10 -9.24 -6.92
CA GLY A 133 1.06 -9.55 -5.93
C GLY A 133 1.44 -10.62 -4.92
N ASN A 134 2.73 -10.93 -4.76
CA ASN A 134 3.23 -11.93 -3.81
C ASN A 134 3.96 -11.29 -2.64
N LYS A 135 4.10 -12.03 -1.53
CA LYS A 135 4.92 -11.64 -0.37
C LYS A 135 6.34 -11.22 -0.80
N GLY A 136 6.92 -10.23 -0.12
CA GLY A 136 8.22 -9.65 -0.48
C GLY A 136 8.18 -8.77 -1.73
N GLY A 137 7.06 -8.10 -1.99
CA GLY A 137 6.89 -7.21 -3.15
C GLY A 137 7.81 -5.99 -3.16
N ASP A 138 8.11 -5.46 -1.98
CA ASP A 138 9.11 -4.42 -1.72
C ASP A 138 10.52 -4.86 -2.15
N HIS A 139 10.94 -6.05 -1.73
CA HIS A 139 12.21 -6.64 -2.11
C HIS A 139 12.27 -6.94 -3.61
N ASN A 140 11.18 -7.43 -4.20
CA ASN A 140 11.09 -7.68 -5.63
C ASN A 140 11.18 -6.37 -6.43
N TYR A 141 10.45 -5.34 -6.02
CA TYR A 141 10.44 -4.02 -6.66
C TYR A 141 11.81 -3.35 -6.60
N SER A 142 12.38 -3.24 -5.40
CA SER A 142 13.70 -2.63 -5.20
C SER A 142 14.82 -3.39 -5.90
N LYS A 143 14.77 -4.73 -5.96
CA LYS A 143 15.75 -5.55 -6.70
C LYS A 143 15.71 -5.31 -8.21
N GLN A 144 14.56 -4.98 -8.79
CA GLN A 144 14.49 -4.58 -10.20
C GLN A 144 15.23 -3.27 -10.42
N LEU A 145 15.04 -2.29 -9.53
CA LEU A 145 15.70 -0.99 -9.62
C LEU A 145 17.22 -1.09 -9.40
N THR A 146 17.69 -1.87 -8.41
CA THR A 146 19.13 -2.01 -8.12
C THR A 146 19.91 -2.74 -9.21
N LYS A 147 19.24 -3.39 -10.17
CA LYS A 147 19.88 -3.93 -11.38
C LYS A 147 20.23 -2.86 -12.41
N ILE A 148 19.52 -1.73 -12.40
CA ILE A 148 19.61 -0.69 -13.44
C ILE A 148 20.02 0.68 -12.92
N LEU A 149 19.96 0.90 -11.60
CA LEU A 149 20.37 2.14 -10.95
C LEU A 149 21.48 1.86 -9.92
N PRO A 150 22.51 2.72 -9.85
CA PRO A 150 23.45 2.71 -8.73
C PRO A 150 22.74 3.05 -7.41
N ILE A 151 23.34 2.64 -6.30
CA ILE A 151 22.81 2.85 -4.96
C ILE A 151 23.52 4.06 -4.33
N ASN A 152 22.75 5.03 -3.85
CA ASN A 152 23.24 6.12 -3.02
C ASN A 152 22.90 5.84 -1.56
N TRP A 153 23.91 5.51 -0.75
CA TRP A 153 23.74 5.25 0.69
C TRP A 153 23.75 6.57 1.45
N ILE A 154 22.59 6.99 1.97
CA ILE A 154 22.45 8.23 2.72
C ILE A 154 22.83 7.98 4.18
N GLU A 155 24.04 8.41 4.53
CA GLU A 155 24.59 8.25 5.87
C GLU A 155 23.86 9.11 6.91
N LYS A 156 23.82 8.58 8.14
CA LYS A 156 23.28 9.25 9.34
C LYS A 156 21.84 9.78 9.16
N LEU A 157 21.01 9.03 8.44
CA LEU A 157 19.59 9.32 8.28
C LEU A 157 18.75 8.10 8.64
N LEU A 158 17.83 8.30 9.58
CA LEU A 158 16.68 7.44 9.80
C LEU A 158 15.50 8.09 9.04
N ILE A 159 14.81 7.35 8.18
CA ILE A 159 13.67 7.88 7.41
C ILE A 159 12.40 7.71 8.24
N CYS A 160 12.07 6.45 8.52
CA CYS A 160 10.84 6.05 9.17
C CYS A 160 11.14 5.19 10.39
N GLU A 161 10.20 5.23 11.32
CA GLU A 161 10.10 4.26 12.40
C GLU A 161 8.69 3.71 12.50
N ALA A 162 8.59 2.43 12.86
CA ALA A 162 7.33 1.79 13.20
C ALA A 162 6.69 2.53 14.38
N GLN A 163 5.37 2.77 14.30
CA GLN A 163 4.66 3.49 15.36
C GLN A 163 4.65 2.66 16.65
N GLU A 164 4.01 1.50 16.62
CA GLU A 164 3.89 0.57 17.75
C GLU A 164 4.06 -0.88 17.30
N GLY A 165 3.87 -1.17 16.00
CA GLY A 165 4.02 -2.51 15.47
C GLY A 165 3.81 -2.78 13.98
N LYS A 166 3.86 -4.05 13.55
CA LYS A 166 3.67 -4.55 12.17
C LYS A 166 2.21 -4.95 11.98
N GLY A 167 1.52 -4.33 11.04
CA GLY A 167 0.06 -4.44 10.92
C GLY A 167 -0.69 -3.58 11.94
N HIS A 168 0.01 -2.66 12.60
CA HIS A 168 -0.52 -1.72 13.60
C HIS A 168 -0.80 -0.34 12.98
N GLY A 169 -1.35 -0.35 11.77
CA GLY A 169 -1.86 0.82 11.04
C GLY A 169 -3.38 0.95 11.18
N LEU A 170 -3.99 -0.05 11.82
CA LEU A 170 -5.38 0.01 12.24
C LEU A 170 -5.49 0.98 13.41
N LYS A 171 -6.55 1.78 13.42
CA LYS A 171 -6.87 2.78 14.46
C LYS A 171 -6.99 2.22 15.91
N LEU A 172 -6.73 0.93 16.12
CA LEU A 172 -6.79 0.19 17.38
C LEU A 172 -5.59 0.41 18.31
N ASP A 173 -4.47 0.93 17.80
CA ASP A 173 -3.22 0.98 18.57
C ASP A 173 -3.14 2.19 19.52
N LYS A 174 -3.99 3.21 19.33
CA LYS A 174 -3.99 4.43 20.16
C LYS A 174 -4.96 4.42 21.36
N GLY A 175 -5.37 3.25 21.85
CA GLY A 175 -6.39 3.15 22.92
C GLY A 175 -7.79 3.63 22.51
N ALA A 176 -7.99 3.97 21.23
CA ALA A 176 -9.29 4.28 20.67
C ALA A 176 -10.04 2.97 20.38
N LYS A 177 -11.29 2.86 20.85
CA LYS A 177 -12.22 1.79 20.47
C LYS A 177 -12.12 1.60 18.95
N ARG A 178 -12.05 0.34 18.49
CA ARG A 178 -12.12 -0.05 17.06
C ARG A 178 -13.06 0.94 16.40
N VAL A 179 -12.57 1.83 15.54
CA VAL A 179 -13.49 2.68 14.79
C VAL A 179 -14.25 1.69 13.96
N GLN A 180 -15.48 1.40 14.41
CA GLN A 180 -16.41 0.62 13.66
C GLN A 180 -16.46 1.34 12.34
N LYS A 181 -15.99 0.65 11.29
CA LYS A 181 -16.23 1.09 9.94
C LYS A 181 -17.71 1.46 9.90
N PRO A 182 -18.07 2.69 9.47
CA PRO A 182 -19.43 3.15 9.54
C PRO A 182 -20.33 2.10 8.93
N ASP A 183 -21.27 1.61 9.72
CA ASP A 183 -22.22 0.64 9.21
C ASP A 183 -23.10 1.34 8.17
N LEU A 184 -23.19 0.71 7.01
CA LEU A 184 -24.13 1.13 5.98
C LEU A 184 -25.51 0.54 6.32
N PRO A 185 -26.61 1.19 5.90
CA PRO A 185 -27.94 0.58 6.00
C PRO A 185 -27.96 -0.83 5.38
N PRO A 186 -28.58 -1.85 6.01
CA PRO A 186 -28.50 -3.25 5.57
C PRO A 186 -28.93 -3.51 4.13
N ASP A 187 -29.81 -2.68 3.59
CA ASP A 187 -30.36 -2.71 2.24
C ASP A 187 -29.46 -2.03 1.18
N THR A 188 -28.49 -1.21 1.62
CA THR A 188 -27.52 -0.54 0.75
C THR A 188 -26.84 -1.55 -0.17
N LYS A 189 -26.86 -1.29 -1.48
CA LYS A 189 -26.12 -2.10 -2.45
C LYS A 189 -24.64 -1.75 -2.41
N VAL A 190 -23.82 -2.76 -2.13
CA VAL A 190 -22.35 -2.64 -2.11
C VAL A 190 -21.74 -3.62 -3.08
N ALA A 191 -20.61 -3.23 -3.69
CA ALA A 191 -19.81 -4.14 -4.47
C ALA A 191 -18.97 -5.02 -3.53
N VAL A 192 -18.92 -6.31 -3.86
CA VAL A 192 -18.09 -7.27 -3.13
C VAL A 192 -17.24 -8.08 -4.10
N LEU A 193 -16.02 -8.40 -3.66
CA LEU A 193 -15.14 -9.37 -4.28
C LEU A 193 -15.32 -10.73 -3.60
N GLY A 194 -15.56 -11.78 -4.38
CA GLY A 194 -15.55 -13.15 -3.88
C GLY A 194 -14.13 -13.61 -3.54
N LEU A 195 -13.91 -13.99 -2.29
CA LEU A 195 -12.64 -14.56 -1.82
C LEU A 195 -12.68 -16.08 -1.84
N ARG A 196 -13.82 -16.65 -1.45
CA ARG A 196 -14.06 -18.10 -1.40
C ARG A 196 -15.42 -18.40 -2.01
N LYS A 197 -15.58 -19.62 -2.55
CA LYS A 197 -16.86 -20.08 -3.08
C LYS A 197 -17.94 -20.04 -1.99
N HIS A 198 -19.05 -19.38 -2.30
CA HIS A 198 -20.28 -19.41 -1.51
C HIS A 198 -21.46 -19.61 -2.46
N MET A 199 -22.10 -20.77 -2.39
CA MET A 199 -23.16 -21.20 -3.31
C MET A 199 -24.32 -21.83 -2.51
N THR A 200 -24.62 -21.27 -1.35
CA THR A 200 -25.69 -21.75 -0.46
C THR A 200 -26.73 -20.64 -0.28
N GLY A 201 -27.96 -21.00 0.06
CA GLY A 201 -29.05 -20.03 0.21
C GLY A 201 -29.54 -19.46 -1.13
N LYS A 202 -29.96 -18.19 -1.13
CA LYS A 202 -30.55 -17.55 -2.33
C LYS A 202 -29.49 -17.36 -3.41
N ARG A 203 -29.88 -17.58 -4.66
CA ARG A 203 -29.00 -17.38 -5.83
C ARG A 203 -28.46 -15.94 -5.95
N SER A 204 -29.16 -14.96 -5.35
CA SER A 204 -28.70 -13.58 -5.21
C SER A 204 -27.40 -13.43 -4.41
N ASP A 205 -27.11 -14.40 -3.55
CA ASP A 205 -26.03 -14.32 -2.56
C ASP A 205 -24.81 -15.13 -3.01
N TRP A 206 -24.99 -15.98 -4.03
CA TRP A 206 -23.95 -16.83 -4.59
C TRP A 206 -22.79 -16.02 -5.16
N ILE A 207 -21.56 -16.44 -4.90
CA ILE A 207 -20.36 -15.79 -5.41
C ILE A 207 -19.20 -16.77 -5.53
N LYS A 208 -18.45 -16.64 -6.62
CA LYS A 208 -17.23 -17.42 -6.90
C LYS A 208 -15.97 -16.61 -6.52
N PRO A 209 -14.84 -17.27 -6.22
CA PRO A 209 -13.56 -16.58 -6.08
C PRO A 209 -13.26 -15.69 -7.30
N GLY A 210 -12.77 -14.47 -7.07
CA GLY A 210 -12.46 -13.47 -8.09
C GLY A 210 -13.67 -12.73 -8.69
N GLN A 211 -14.89 -13.22 -8.45
CA GLN A 211 -16.10 -12.60 -9.00
C GLN A 211 -16.43 -11.29 -8.28
N ILE A 212 -16.84 -10.28 -9.04
CA ILE A 212 -17.43 -9.06 -8.50
C ILE A 212 -18.95 -9.12 -8.62
N ARG A 213 -19.64 -8.75 -7.54
CA ARG A 213 -21.09 -8.72 -7.48
C ARG A 213 -21.59 -7.59 -6.59
N TYR A 214 -22.77 -7.05 -6.92
CA TYR A 214 -23.51 -6.20 -6.00
C TYR A 214 -24.45 -7.04 -5.14
N MET A 215 -24.41 -6.83 -3.83
CA MET A 215 -25.36 -7.42 -2.88
C MET A 215 -25.72 -6.41 -1.79
N SER A 216 -26.75 -6.70 -1.00
CA SER A 216 -27.11 -5.83 0.12
C SER A 216 -26.03 -5.89 1.20
N TYR A 217 -25.75 -4.77 1.84
CA TYR A 217 -24.70 -4.66 2.86
C TYR A 217 -24.91 -5.65 4.01
N GLY A 218 -26.15 -5.90 4.42
CA GLY A 218 -26.47 -6.87 5.46
C GLY A 218 -26.01 -8.30 5.13
N ILE A 219 -26.05 -8.69 3.85
CA ILE A 219 -25.55 -9.99 3.38
C ILE A 219 -24.03 -9.92 3.21
N ALA A 220 -23.52 -8.86 2.57
CA ALA A 220 -22.09 -8.65 2.37
C ALA A 220 -21.30 -8.70 3.69
N SER A 221 -21.78 -8.00 4.72
CA SER A 221 -21.16 -7.93 6.05
C SER A 221 -21.15 -9.30 6.74
N LYS A 222 -22.22 -10.10 6.60
CA LYS A 222 -22.26 -11.48 7.11
C LYS A 222 -21.24 -12.37 6.39
N LEU A 223 -21.17 -12.28 5.06
CA LEU A 223 -20.23 -13.07 4.26
C LEU A 223 -18.77 -12.64 4.46
N GLU A 224 -18.52 -11.35 4.70
CA GLU A 224 -17.19 -10.81 4.99
C GLU A 224 -16.67 -11.30 6.35
N LYS A 225 -17.53 -11.37 7.38
CA LYS A 225 -17.20 -12.00 8.67
C LYS A 225 -16.84 -13.48 8.56
N LEU A 226 -17.34 -14.17 7.53
CA LEU A 226 -17.04 -15.57 7.21
C LEU A 226 -15.88 -15.71 6.23
N GLU A 227 -15.17 -14.62 5.91
CA GLU A 227 -14.08 -14.56 4.94
C GLU A 227 -14.47 -15.09 3.54
N LYS A 228 -15.75 -14.99 3.16
CA LYS A 228 -16.25 -15.42 1.85
C LYS A 228 -16.13 -14.31 0.82
N VAL A 229 -16.28 -13.07 1.24
CA VAL A 229 -16.21 -11.88 0.38
C VAL A 229 -15.41 -10.76 1.06
N LYS A 230 -15.03 -9.76 0.28
CA LYS A 230 -14.48 -8.47 0.75
C LYS A 230 -15.36 -7.36 0.17
N ILE A 231 -15.89 -6.49 1.03
CA ILE A 231 -16.58 -5.26 0.59
C ILE A 231 -15.53 -4.31 0.03
N THR A 232 -15.81 -3.75 -1.15
CA THR A 232 -14.81 -2.95 -1.87
C THR A 232 -15.45 -1.94 -2.81
N PHE A 233 -14.66 -1.02 -3.37
CA PHE A 233 -15.12 -0.16 -4.45
C PHE A 233 -15.33 -0.97 -5.72
N TYR A 234 -16.37 -0.63 -6.48
CA TYR A 234 -16.51 -1.14 -7.84
C TYR A 234 -15.60 -0.35 -8.76
N MET A 235 -14.86 -1.05 -9.61
CA MET A 235 -14.19 -0.45 -10.76
C MET A 235 -14.54 -1.27 -12.00
N ASN A 236 -14.55 -0.62 -13.15
CA ASN A 236 -14.69 -1.35 -14.41
C ASN A 236 -13.53 -2.34 -14.53
N GLN A 237 -13.84 -3.56 -14.98
CA GLN A 237 -12.86 -4.67 -15.02
C GLN A 237 -11.60 -4.35 -15.84
N THR A 238 -11.68 -3.41 -16.78
CA THR A 238 -10.58 -2.92 -17.61
C THR A 238 -9.46 -2.24 -16.83
N GLU A 239 -9.71 -1.77 -15.61
CA GLU A 239 -8.71 -1.05 -14.81
C GLU A 239 -7.74 -1.97 -14.06
N LYS A 240 -8.06 -3.26 -13.90
CA LYS A 240 -7.18 -4.22 -13.24
C LYS A 240 -6.22 -4.85 -14.24
N PRO A 241 -4.93 -4.99 -13.91
CA PRO A 241 -4.02 -5.79 -14.73
C PRO A 241 -4.55 -7.24 -14.78
N PRO A 242 -4.26 -8.01 -15.84
CA PRO A 242 -4.60 -9.43 -15.86
C PRO A 242 -3.88 -10.15 -14.70
N PRO A 243 -4.50 -11.19 -14.09
CA PRO A 243 -3.82 -12.08 -13.17
C PRO A 243 -2.54 -12.61 -13.82
N ARG A 244 -1.40 -12.52 -13.13
CA ARG A 244 -0.18 -13.22 -13.58
C ARG A 244 -0.23 -14.62 -13.01
N ASN A 245 -0.25 -15.63 -13.89
CA ASN A 245 -0.10 -17.02 -13.46
C ASN A 245 1.21 -17.16 -12.69
N ILE A 246 1.10 -17.64 -11.46
CA ILE A 246 2.18 -17.72 -10.47
C ILE A 246 3.22 -18.79 -10.86
N LEU A 247 2.94 -19.56 -11.92
CA LEU A 247 3.78 -20.65 -12.42
C LEU A 247 4.71 -20.24 -13.58
N GLU A 248 4.68 -18.98 -14.02
CA GLU A 248 5.61 -18.46 -15.04
C GLU A 248 6.66 -17.56 -14.38
N ILE A 249 7.57 -18.16 -13.60
CA ILE A 249 8.87 -17.58 -13.21
C ILE A 249 9.93 -18.67 -13.35
#